data_AF-A0A953UD25-F1
#
_entry.id   AF-A0A953UD25-F1
#
_cell.length_a   1.000
_cell.length_b   1.000
_cell.length_c   1.000
_cell.angle_alpha   90.00
_cell.angle_beta   90.00
_cell.angle_gamma   90.00
#
_symmetry.space_group_name_H-M   'P 1'
#
loop_
_entity.id
_entity.type
_entity.pdbx_description
1 polymer ?
#
loop_
_entity_poly.entity_id
_entity_poly.type
_entity_poly.pdbx_seq_one_letter_code
_entity_poly.pdbx_strand_id
1 'polypeptide(L)'
;MGTTAKIIVAIAIITGLIVGVSYKVYFIRENSVGYVMWNPREAFFFIHTGKDGLYVSGLGYPWYKFKQYLGGFAAVELPDDQRVSLVVFRVTPIGVEHHMVRVDRGAHGGPGRDADKYTPLDDRIYAYCPEVIGSFMQDGHLVAKDPNDGLCRWTGDHFEKATEEERQRLGGVSRLTMGDFENNEDGWSRRAFGAEQMDRRFTIDMGDKCRLAVNNVVTRPGNSSITIDLLLPGKTPERIGVFEAREGRVSKSEYQHTFQSPSGD
;
A
#
# COMPACT_ATOMS: atom_id res chain seq x y z
N MET A 1 -42.17 6.09 -41.29
CA MET A 1 -42.31 6.16 -39.82
C MET A 1 -43.07 7.42 -39.44
N GLY A 2 -44.22 7.29 -38.77
CA GLY A 2 -44.99 8.45 -38.29
C GLY A 2 -44.24 9.24 -37.21
N THR A 3 -44.56 10.53 -37.07
CA THR A 3 -43.94 11.45 -36.09
C THR A 3 -43.96 10.89 -34.66
N THR A 4 -45.05 10.22 -34.27
CA THR A 4 -45.19 9.54 -32.97
C THR A 4 -44.12 8.48 -32.73
N ALA A 5 -43.79 7.66 -33.75
CA ALA A 5 -42.76 6.63 -33.62
C ALA A 5 -41.37 7.24 -33.41
N LYS A 6 -41.07 8.37 -34.06
CA LYS A 6 -39.80 9.09 -33.86
C LYS A 6 -39.68 9.64 -32.45
N ILE A 7 -40.76 10.19 -31.89
CA ILE A 7 -40.79 10.72 -30.52
C ILE A 7 -40.57 9.59 -29.50
N ILE A 8 -41.26 8.45 -29.66
CA ILE A 8 -41.10 7.30 -28.76
C ILE A 8 -39.65 6.79 -28.76
N VAL A 9 -39.04 6.65 -29.95
CA VAL A 9 -37.64 6.23 -30.07
C VAL A 9 -36.70 7.22 -29.39
N ALA A 10 -36.91 8.53 -29.60
CA ALA A 10 -36.09 9.56 -28.95
C ALA A 10 -36.20 9.50 -27.42
N ILE A 11 -37.41 9.35 -26.87
CA ILE A 11 -37.64 9.23 -25.42
C ILE A 11 -36.95 7.98 -24.87
N ALA A 12 -37.06 6.84 -25.56
CA ALA A 12 -36.42 5.59 -25.15
C ALA A 12 -34.89 5.72 -25.11
N ILE A 13 -34.28 6.36 -26.12
CA ILE A 13 -32.83 6.63 -26.16
C ILE A 13 -32.42 7.53 -24.99
N ILE A 14 -33.12 8.65 -24.78
CA ILE A 14 -32.82 9.59 -23.70
C ILE A 14 -32.95 8.89 -22.34
N THR A 15 -34.00 8.10 -22.14
CA THR A 15 -34.22 7.34 -20.90
C THR A 15 -33.10 6.34 -20.69
N GLY A 16 -32.72 5.59 -21.73
CA GLY A 16 -31.60 4.65 -21.68
C GLY A 16 -30.27 5.33 -21.33
N LEU A 17 -30.00 6.51 -21.88
CA LEU A 17 -28.81 7.30 -21.55
C LEU A 17 -28.82 7.79 -20.11
N ILE A 18 -29.95 8.33 -19.63
CA ILE A 18 -30.09 8.79 -18.24
C ILE A 18 -29.87 7.62 -17.26
N VAL A 19 -30.49 6.47 -17.52
CA VAL A 19 -30.29 5.26 -16.71
C VAL A 19 -28.83 4.80 -16.76
N GLY A 20 -28.21 4.78 -17.94
CA GLY A 20 -26.82 4.37 -18.12
C GLY A 20 -25.81 5.28 -17.40
N VAL A 21 -26.05 6.60 -17.37
CA VAL A 21 -25.22 7.56 -16.63
C VAL A 21 -25.47 7.47 -15.13
N SER A 22 -26.71 7.21 -14.71
CA SER A 22 -27.09 7.12 -13.29
C SER A 22 -26.65 5.81 -12.65
N TYR A 23 -26.52 4.74 -13.43
CA TYR A 23 -26.02 3.46 -12.96
C TYR A 23 -24.52 3.54 -12.68
N LYS A 24 -24.10 3.14 -11.47
CA LYS A 24 -22.70 3.07 -11.07
C LYS A 24 -22.28 1.62 -10.87
N VAL A 25 -21.11 1.27 -11.40
CA VAL A 25 -20.44 -0.01 -11.16
C VAL A 25 -19.29 0.25 -10.20
N TYR A 26 -19.27 -0.47 -9.08
CA TYR A 26 -18.29 -0.28 -8.01
C TYR A 26 -17.23 -1.38 -8.08
N PHE A 27 -15.99 -0.99 -7.83
CA PHE A 27 -14.82 -1.86 -7.77
C PHE A 27 -14.06 -1.62 -6.48
N ILE A 28 -13.55 -2.69 -5.91
CA ILE A 28 -12.53 -2.64 -4.86
C ILE A 28 -11.31 -3.36 -5.39
N ARG A 29 -10.16 -2.70 -5.25
CA ARG A 29 -8.84 -3.27 -5.47
C ARG A 29 -8.11 -3.28 -4.15
N GLU A 30 -7.79 -4.47 -3.68
CA GLU A 30 -6.89 -4.68 -2.56
C GLU A 30 -5.48 -4.84 -3.11
N ASN A 31 -4.53 -4.11 -2.54
CA ASN A 31 -3.12 -4.21 -2.89
C ASN A 31 -2.30 -4.45 -1.62
N SER A 32 -1.15 -5.08 -1.80
CA SER A 32 -0.18 -5.24 -0.74
C SER A 32 1.22 -5.16 -1.33
N VAL A 33 2.02 -4.28 -0.73
CA VAL A 33 3.44 -4.11 -1.03
C VAL A 33 4.17 -4.04 0.30
N GLY A 34 5.37 -4.60 0.36
CA GLY A 34 6.13 -4.54 1.58
C GLY A 34 7.62 -4.54 1.37
N TYR A 35 8.30 -4.25 2.46
CA TYR A 35 9.74 -4.33 2.58
C TYR A 35 10.06 -5.23 3.76
N VAL A 36 11.06 -6.07 3.58
CA VAL A 36 11.67 -6.78 4.69
C VAL A 36 13.07 -6.25 4.88
N MET A 37 13.43 -5.94 6.12
CA MET A 37 14.78 -5.61 6.53
C MET A 37 15.21 -6.61 7.58
N TRP A 38 16.42 -7.12 7.49
CA TRP A 38 16.86 -8.15 8.42
C TRP A 38 18.35 -8.05 8.70
N ASN A 39 18.73 -8.58 9.85
CA ASN A 39 20.10 -8.91 10.21
C ASN A 39 20.09 -10.31 10.89
N PRO A 40 21.23 -10.83 11.37
CA PRO A 40 21.24 -12.14 12.03
C PRO A 40 20.43 -12.24 13.34
N ARG A 41 19.99 -11.12 13.92
CA ARG A 41 19.30 -11.04 15.22
C ARG A 41 17.79 -10.88 15.07
N GLU A 42 17.33 -10.09 14.10
CA GLU A 42 15.92 -9.77 13.91
C GLU A 42 15.58 -9.43 12.45
N ALA A 43 14.29 -9.50 12.12
CA ALA A 43 13.75 -9.03 10.86
C ALA A 43 12.50 -8.19 11.10
N PHE A 44 12.36 -7.12 10.32
CA PHE A 44 11.17 -6.29 10.28
C PHE A 44 10.52 -6.40 8.90
N PHE A 45 9.23 -6.69 8.88
CA PHE A 45 8.39 -6.58 7.70
C PHE A 45 7.54 -5.33 7.82
N PHE A 46 7.63 -4.43 6.85
CA PHE A 46 6.76 -3.25 6.73
C PHE A 46 5.87 -3.45 5.51
N ILE A 47 4.59 -3.74 5.74
CA ILE A 47 3.65 -4.16 4.70
C ILE A 47 2.51 -3.15 4.62
N HIS A 48 2.52 -2.40 3.53
CA HIS A 48 1.43 -1.52 3.18
C HIS A 48 0.31 -2.36 2.59
N THR A 49 -0.84 -2.31 3.23
CA THR A 49 -2.08 -2.90 2.75
C THR A 49 -3.03 -1.77 2.40
N GLY A 50 -3.49 -1.75 1.15
CA GLY A 50 -4.37 -0.71 0.65
C GLY A 50 -5.65 -1.32 0.09
N LYS A 51 -6.75 -0.61 0.30
CA LYS A 51 -8.00 -0.80 -0.44
C LYS A 51 -8.27 0.47 -1.22
N ASP A 52 -8.32 0.32 -2.54
CA ASP A 52 -8.66 1.36 -3.49
C ASP A 52 -10.09 1.10 -3.97
N GLY A 53 -10.96 2.09 -3.81
CA GLY A 53 -12.34 2.08 -4.26
C GLY A 53 -12.48 2.92 -5.52
N LEU A 54 -13.06 2.35 -6.57
CA LEU A 54 -13.42 3.06 -7.80
C LEU A 54 -14.89 2.84 -8.11
N TYR A 55 -15.59 3.87 -8.60
CA TYR A 55 -16.88 3.70 -9.24
C TYR A 55 -16.92 4.35 -10.63
N VAL A 56 -17.41 3.57 -11.60
CA VAL A 56 -17.56 4.03 -12.99
C VAL A 56 -19.04 4.07 -13.35
N SER A 57 -19.44 5.04 -14.18
CA SER A 57 -20.81 5.03 -14.72
C SER A 57 -21.01 3.81 -15.63
N GLY A 58 -22.26 3.38 -15.80
CA GLY A 58 -22.60 2.23 -16.65
C GLY A 58 -22.14 2.43 -18.10
N LEU A 59 -22.23 3.65 -18.63
CA LEU A 59 -21.70 4.00 -19.95
C LEU A 59 -20.17 4.08 -20.00
N GLY A 60 -19.52 4.42 -18.88
CA GLY A 60 -18.06 4.44 -18.77
C GLY A 60 -17.44 3.06 -18.62
N TYR A 61 -18.20 2.06 -18.18
CA TYR A 61 -17.69 0.72 -17.90
C TYR A 61 -17.02 0.01 -19.10
N PRO A 62 -17.58 0.04 -20.34
CA PRO A 62 -16.90 -0.51 -21.50
C PRO A 62 -15.55 0.18 -21.78
N TRP A 63 -15.48 1.51 -21.61
CA TRP A 63 -14.24 2.26 -21.78
C TRP A 63 -13.21 1.92 -20.70
N TYR A 64 -13.65 1.78 -19.45
CA TYR A 64 -12.81 1.30 -18.36
C TYR A 64 -12.22 -0.09 -18.65
N LYS A 65 -13.04 -1.04 -19.12
CA LYS A 65 -12.54 -2.37 -19.51
C LYS A 65 -11.60 -2.35 -20.70
N PHE A 66 -11.86 -1.48 -21.67
CA PHE A 66 -10.95 -1.27 -22.79
C PHE A 66 -9.59 -0.73 -22.32
N LYS A 67 -9.55 0.27 -21.43
CA LYS A 67 -8.31 0.77 -20.81
C LYS A 67 -7.54 -0.34 -20.08
N GLN A 68 -8.24 -1.15 -19.26
CA GLN A 68 -7.62 -2.29 -18.57
C GLN A 68 -7.01 -3.29 -19.56
N TYR A 69 -7.66 -3.54 -20.69
CA TYR A 69 -7.15 -4.42 -21.73
C TYR A 69 -5.90 -3.87 -22.41
N LEU A 70 -5.85 -2.56 -22.68
CA LEU A 70 -4.67 -1.91 -23.27
C LEU A 70 -3.45 -1.89 -22.32
N GLY A 71 -3.69 -1.92 -21.01
CA GLY A 71 -2.63 -1.87 -19.99
C GLY A 71 -1.89 -0.53 -19.94
N GLY A 72 -0.78 -0.50 -19.19
CA GLY A 72 0.10 0.67 -19.07
C GLY A 72 -0.52 1.87 -18.34
N PHE A 73 0.05 3.06 -18.57
CA PHE A 73 -0.36 4.31 -17.89
C PHE A 73 -1.82 4.71 -18.16
N ALA A 74 -2.38 4.33 -19.31
CA ALA A 74 -3.77 4.63 -19.64
C ALA A 74 -4.79 3.81 -18.83
N ALA A 75 -4.36 2.69 -18.23
CA ALA A 75 -5.19 1.81 -17.40
C ALA A 75 -5.31 2.27 -15.93
N VAL A 76 -4.48 3.22 -15.51
CA VAL A 76 -4.46 3.68 -14.11
C VAL A 76 -5.53 4.75 -13.93
N GLU A 77 -6.70 4.33 -13.43
CA GLU A 77 -7.66 5.28 -12.86
C GLU A 77 -7.30 5.56 -11.40
N LEU A 78 -7.35 6.84 -11.03
CA LEU A 78 -7.18 7.24 -9.64
C LEU A 78 -8.38 6.74 -8.83
N PRO A 79 -8.16 6.17 -7.64
CA PRO A 79 -9.27 5.73 -6.80
C PRO A 79 -10.11 6.93 -6.33
N ASP A 80 -11.43 6.74 -6.28
CA ASP A 80 -12.36 7.69 -5.65
C ASP A 80 -12.24 7.65 -4.13
N ASP A 81 -12.03 6.44 -3.60
CA ASP A 81 -11.90 6.18 -2.17
C ASP A 81 -10.64 5.35 -1.90
N GLN A 82 -9.98 5.60 -0.77
CA GLN A 82 -8.77 4.86 -0.40
C GLN A 82 -8.72 4.64 1.11
N ARG A 83 -8.28 3.45 1.52
CA ARG A 83 -7.91 3.10 2.90
C ARG A 83 -6.57 2.40 2.88
N VAL A 84 -5.63 2.89 3.67
CA VAL A 84 -4.29 2.31 3.76
C VAL A 84 -3.98 1.97 5.22
N SER A 85 -3.26 0.88 5.42
CA SER A 85 -2.79 0.44 6.72
C SER A 85 -1.40 -0.16 6.59
N LEU A 86 -0.54 0.16 7.53
CA LEU A 86 0.80 -0.40 7.63
C LEU A 86 0.77 -1.54 8.66
N VAL A 87 1.02 -2.75 8.20
CA VAL A 87 1.22 -3.91 9.06
C VAL A 87 2.72 -4.11 9.25
N VAL A 88 3.17 -4.13 10.50
CA VAL A 88 4.55 -4.36 10.87
C VAL A 88 4.68 -5.68 11.62
N PHE A 89 5.53 -6.58 11.12
CA PHE A 89 5.98 -7.74 11.90
C PHE A 89 7.41 -7.53 12.33
N ARG A 90 7.70 -7.76 13.61
CA ARG A 90 9.06 -7.94 14.10
C ARG A 90 9.26 -9.41 14.44
N VAL A 91 10.15 -10.06 13.70
CA VAL A 91 10.53 -11.46 13.92
C VAL A 91 11.85 -11.49 14.66
N THR A 92 11.91 -12.28 15.72
CA THR A 92 13.13 -12.60 16.46
C THR A 92 13.23 -14.12 16.66
N PRO A 93 14.38 -14.67 17.06
CA PRO A 93 14.50 -16.08 17.41
C PRO A 93 13.57 -16.55 18.53
N ILE A 94 13.05 -15.63 19.35
CA ILE A 94 12.19 -15.96 20.51
C ILE A 94 10.69 -15.81 20.22
N GLY A 95 10.31 -15.09 19.16
CA GLY A 95 8.90 -14.84 18.85
C GLY A 95 8.68 -13.79 17.77
N VAL A 96 7.40 -13.56 17.47
CA VAL A 96 6.93 -12.60 16.48
C VAL A 96 6.01 -11.58 17.14
N GLU A 97 6.30 -10.29 16.93
CA GLU A 97 5.46 -9.16 17.35
C GLU A 97 4.71 -8.59 16.15
N HIS A 98 3.44 -8.23 16.36
CA HIS A 98 2.52 -7.81 15.31
C HIS A 98 1.96 -6.44 15.65
N HIS A 99 2.19 -5.46 14.77
CA HIS A 99 1.68 -4.10 14.92
C HIS A 99 0.88 -3.71 13.69
N MET A 100 -0.25 -3.04 13.89
CA MET A 100 -1.05 -2.49 12.81
C MET A 100 -1.21 -1.00 13.05
N VAL A 101 -0.61 -0.22 12.17
CA VAL A 101 -0.68 1.24 12.19
C VAL A 101 -1.68 1.67 11.13
N ARG A 102 -2.75 2.35 11.56
CA ARG A 102 -3.68 2.99 10.63
C ARG A 102 -3.02 4.23 10.08
N VAL A 103 -3.09 4.41 8.76
CA VAL A 103 -2.65 5.65 8.12
C VAL A 103 -3.91 6.48 7.92
N ASP A 104 -4.02 7.58 8.68
CA ASP A 104 -5.22 8.40 8.66
C ASP A 104 -5.39 9.11 7.31
N ARG A 105 -6.63 9.21 6.85
CA ARG A 105 -7.02 9.75 5.54
C ARG A 105 -6.81 11.27 5.39
N GLY A 106 -6.15 11.90 6.36
CA GLY A 106 -6.34 13.28 6.75
C GLY A 106 -5.28 14.26 6.26
N ALA A 107 -5.00 14.30 4.95
CA ALA A 107 -4.69 15.55 4.20
C ALA A 107 -4.15 15.20 2.80
N HIS A 108 -5.00 15.29 1.78
CA HIS A 108 -4.63 15.59 0.38
C HIS A 108 -3.32 15.03 -0.19
N GLY A 109 -3.12 13.72 -0.23
CA GLY A 109 -2.12 13.13 -1.11
C GLY A 109 -2.45 11.72 -1.50
N GLY A 110 -2.44 11.48 -2.82
CA GLY A 110 -2.65 10.16 -3.38
C GLY A 110 -1.50 9.19 -3.10
N PRO A 111 -1.27 8.20 -3.97
CA PRO A 111 -0.31 7.12 -3.72
C PRO A 111 1.07 7.66 -3.34
N GLY A 112 1.62 7.19 -2.21
CA GLY A 112 2.97 7.55 -1.74
C GLY A 112 3.06 8.48 -0.51
N ARG A 113 2.07 8.47 0.40
CA ARG A 113 2.13 9.25 1.65
C ARG A 113 2.32 8.47 2.96
N ASP A 114 2.45 7.15 2.87
CA ASP A 114 2.83 6.34 4.02
C ASP A 114 4.33 6.52 4.32
N ALA A 115 4.77 6.04 5.49
CA ALA A 115 6.19 5.86 5.76
C ALA A 115 6.83 5.06 4.60
N ASP A 116 7.85 5.62 3.96
CA ASP A 116 8.60 4.95 2.90
C ASP A 116 10.11 5.00 3.16
N LYS A 117 10.91 4.42 2.25
CA LYS A 117 12.39 4.42 2.33
C LYS A 117 12.93 3.90 3.67
N TYR A 118 12.32 2.83 4.16
CA TYR A 118 12.74 2.17 5.38
C TYR A 118 14.25 1.86 5.34
N THR A 119 14.97 2.38 6.33
CA THR A 119 16.43 2.31 6.42
C THR A 119 16.85 2.07 7.87
N PRO A 120 17.57 0.98 8.15
CA PRO A 120 18.19 0.77 9.46
C PRO A 120 19.40 1.70 9.59
N LEU A 121 19.47 2.49 10.67
CA LEU A 121 20.57 3.37 11.03
C LEU A 121 20.75 3.35 12.56
N ASP A 122 21.98 3.22 13.06
CA ASP A 122 22.30 3.24 14.50
C ASP A 122 21.37 2.35 15.37
N ASP A 123 21.18 1.10 14.96
CA ASP A 123 20.31 0.11 15.63
C ASP A 123 18.80 0.46 15.66
N ARG A 124 18.34 1.42 14.86
CA ARG A 124 16.92 1.79 14.73
C ARG A 124 16.46 1.73 13.29
N ILE A 125 15.16 1.59 13.08
CA ILE A 125 14.55 1.74 11.77
C ILE A 125 14.08 3.18 11.61
N TYR A 126 14.55 3.83 10.55
CA TYR A 126 14.06 5.12 10.10
C TYR A 126 13.26 4.99 8.82
N ALA A 127 12.37 5.93 8.59
CA ALA A 127 11.58 6.04 7.37
C ALA A 127 11.35 7.52 7.05
N TYR A 128 10.90 7.77 5.83
CA TYR A 128 10.38 9.07 5.44
C TYR A 128 8.87 9.08 5.64
N CYS A 129 8.36 9.90 6.57
CA CYS A 129 6.93 10.17 6.72
C CYS A 129 6.59 11.56 6.19
N PRO A 130 5.85 11.66 5.07
CA PRO A 130 5.48 12.96 4.52
C PRO A 130 4.42 13.69 5.36
N GLU A 131 3.63 13.02 6.20
CA GLU A 131 2.65 13.67 7.07
C GLU A 131 3.27 14.61 8.12
N VAL A 132 4.53 14.36 8.49
CA VAL A 132 5.30 15.23 9.39
C VAL A 132 5.73 16.53 8.68
N ILE A 133 5.78 16.50 7.35
CA ILE A 133 6.01 17.66 6.49
C ILE A 133 4.65 18.33 6.30
N GLY A 134 4.20 19.03 7.34
CA GLY A 134 3.08 19.96 7.24
C GLY A 134 3.38 20.95 6.12
N SER A 135 2.86 20.67 4.92
CA SER A 135 2.88 21.61 3.82
C SER A 135 1.70 22.54 4.04
N PHE A 136 1.98 23.81 4.27
CA PHE A 136 0.94 24.80 4.49
C PHE A 136 0.96 25.83 3.37
N MET A 137 -0.23 26.33 3.05
CA MET A 137 -0.35 27.47 2.15
C MET A 137 -0.02 28.73 2.94
N GLN A 138 1.02 29.45 2.53
CA GLN A 138 1.35 30.78 3.02
C GLN A 138 1.26 31.76 1.84
N ASP A 139 0.39 32.76 1.95
CA ASP A 139 0.19 33.79 0.92
C ASP A 139 -0.13 33.24 -0.49
N GLY A 140 -0.86 32.13 -0.56
CA GLY A 140 -1.20 31.48 -1.83
C GLY A 140 -0.06 30.62 -2.42
N HIS A 141 1.09 30.53 -1.75
CA HIS A 141 2.19 29.65 -2.11
C HIS A 141 2.22 28.42 -1.19
N LEU A 142 2.41 27.25 -1.79
CA LEU A 142 2.70 26.03 -1.04
C LEU A 142 4.12 26.14 -0.49
N VAL A 143 4.25 26.42 0.80
CA VAL A 143 5.55 26.41 1.47
C VAL A 143 5.82 24.96 1.87
N ALA A 144 6.70 24.32 1.12
CA ALA A 144 7.24 23.03 1.52
C ALA A 144 8.10 23.26 2.77
N LYS A 145 7.77 22.57 3.86
CA LYS A 145 8.67 22.46 5.01
C LYS A 145 9.97 21.79 4.55
N ASP A 146 11.06 21.99 5.29
CA ASP A 146 12.38 21.40 4.97
C ASP A 146 12.20 19.93 4.58
N PRO A 147 12.65 19.46 3.40
CA PRO A 147 12.51 18.07 3.01
C PRO A 147 13.14 17.10 4.04
N ASN A 148 14.07 17.58 4.88
CA ASN A 148 14.65 16.83 5.99
C ASN A 148 13.70 16.65 7.19
N ASP A 149 12.59 17.40 7.27
CA ASP A 149 11.59 17.26 8.34
C ASP A 149 10.79 15.96 8.26
N GLY A 150 10.82 15.27 7.12
CA GLY A 150 10.11 14.00 6.93
C GLY A 150 10.76 12.80 7.60
N LEU A 151 11.89 12.94 8.30
CA LEU A 151 12.56 11.81 8.95
C LEU A 151 11.78 11.35 10.20
N CYS A 152 11.38 10.08 10.20
CA CYS A 152 10.77 9.40 11.33
C CYS A 152 11.61 8.21 11.80
N ARG A 153 11.45 7.83 13.06
CA ARG A 153 11.98 6.62 13.67
C ARG A 153 10.85 5.69 14.11
N TRP A 154 11.06 4.39 13.98
CA TRP A 154 10.18 3.37 14.54
C TRP A 154 10.44 3.23 16.04
N THR A 155 9.40 3.29 16.87
CA THR A 155 9.49 3.18 18.34
C THR A 155 9.20 1.78 18.89
N GLY A 156 8.80 0.86 18.02
CA GLY A 156 8.36 -0.49 18.39
C GLY A 156 6.95 -0.78 17.89
N ASP A 157 6.08 0.22 17.92
CA ASP A 157 4.65 0.14 17.62
C ASP A 157 4.13 1.21 16.67
N HIS A 158 4.79 2.36 16.58
CA HIS A 158 4.48 3.42 15.60
C HIS A 158 5.74 4.14 15.10
N PHE A 159 5.55 5.03 14.14
CA PHE A 159 6.57 5.98 13.71
C PHE A 159 6.40 7.30 14.45
N GLU A 160 7.51 7.83 14.96
CA GLU A 160 7.58 9.18 15.54
C GLU A 160 8.54 10.04 14.72
N LYS A 161 8.31 11.36 14.73
CA LYS A 161 9.28 12.31 14.19
C LYS A 161 10.64 12.10 14.87
N ALA A 162 11.71 12.01 14.08
CA ALA A 162 13.07 11.98 14.61
C ALA A 162 13.37 13.28 15.38
N THR A 163 14.28 13.25 16.35
CA THR A 163 14.69 14.49 17.03
C THR A 163 15.48 15.40 16.08
N GLU A 164 15.67 16.67 16.45
CA GLU A 164 16.49 17.58 15.65
C GLU A 164 17.95 17.10 15.61
N GLU A 165 18.46 16.60 16.72
CA GLU A 165 19.79 16.02 16.84
C GLU A 165 19.93 14.77 15.95
N GLU A 166 18.93 13.89 15.93
CA GLU A 166 18.89 12.73 15.02
C GLU A 166 18.90 13.18 13.56
N ARG A 167 18.07 14.18 13.18
CA ARG A 167 18.05 14.72 11.82
C ARG A 167 19.40 15.28 11.40
N GLN A 168 20.01 16.14 12.22
CA GLN A 168 21.30 16.76 11.90
C GLN A 168 22.42 15.72 11.78
N ARG A 169 22.46 14.77 12.72
CA ARG A 169 23.47 13.70 12.75
C ARG A 169 23.32 12.74 11.57
N LEU A 170 22.10 12.47 11.13
CA LEU A 170 21.79 11.57 10.02
C LEU A 170 21.70 12.29 8.65
N GLY A 171 21.87 13.61 8.59
CA GLY A 171 21.70 14.37 7.35
C GLY A 171 20.27 14.34 6.81
N GLY A 172 19.27 14.18 7.68
CA GLY A 172 17.86 14.15 7.32
C GLY A 172 17.48 12.93 6.48
N VAL A 173 16.68 13.16 5.43
CA VAL A 173 16.08 12.09 4.61
C VAL A 173 17.01 11.61 3.51
N SER A 174 18.13 12.30 3.26
CA SER A 174 19.05 11.97 2.17
C SER A 174 19.83 10.67 2.39
N ARG A 175 19.92 10.18 3.64
CA ARG A 175 20.54 8.89 3.96
C ARG A 175 19.58 7.71 3.86
N LEU A 176 18.29 7.97 3.65
CA LEU A 176 17.31 6.90 3.48
C LEU A 176 17.45 6.27 2.09
N THR A 177 17.38 4.95 2.01
CA THR A 177 17.51 4.21 0.76
C THR A 177 16.15 3.77 0.20
N MET A 178 16.01 3.81 -1.12
CA MET A 178 14.82 3.28 -1.83
C MET A 178 15.03 1.84 -2.32
N GLY A 179 16.27 1.41 -2.51
CA GLY A 179 16.61 0.15 -3.15
C GLY A 179 16.79 -1.03 -2.21
N ASP A 180 16.77 -2.21 -2.80
CA ASP A 180 17.25 -3.44 -2.16
C ASP A 180 18.75 -3.31 -1.87
N PHE A 181 19.20 -3.84 -0.74
CA PHE A 181 20.62 -3.90 -0.40
C PHE A 181 20.90 -5.16 0.42
N GLU A 182 22.13 -5.64 0.37
CA GLU A 182 22.57 -6.79 1.13
C GLU A 182 23.76 -6.39 2.00
N ASN A 183 23.68 -6.69 3.30
CA ASN A 183 24.75 -6.49 4.27
C ASN A 183 25.40 -5.10 4.20
N ASN A 184 24.63 -4.06 4.54
CA ASN A 184 25.13 -2.70 4.70
C ASN A 184 26.19 -2.61 5.82
N GLU A 185 26.72 -1.41 6.06
CA GLU A 185 27.76 -1.17 7.07
C GLU A 185 27.34 -1.59 8.49
N ASP A 186 26.04 -1.60 8.78
CA ASP A 186 25.44 -2.00 10.07
C ASP A 186 25.00 -3.47 10.10
N GLY A 187 25.33 -4.26 9.06
CA GLY A 187 25.00 -5.69 8.97
C GLY A 187 23.54 -5.99 8.63
N TRP A 188 22.81 -5.01 8.09
CA TRP A 188 21.43 -5.16 7.65
C TRP A 188 21.34 -5.43 6.15
N SER A 189 20.30 -6.16 5.76
CA SER A 189 19.85 -6.32 4.38
C SER A 189 18.41 -5.81 4.25
N ARG A 190 17.99 -5.50 3.03
CA ARG A 190 16.64 -5.08 2.68
C ARG A 190 16.19 -5.64 1.35
N ARG A 191 14.93 -6.02 1.26
CA ARG A 191 14.28 -6.43 0.01
C ARG A 191 12.83 -5.99 -0.06
N ALA A 192 12.41 -5.45 -1.19
CA ALA A 192 11.01 -5.19 -1.51
C ALA A 192 10.28 -6.44 -2.02
N PHE A 193 8.98 -6.55 -1.77
CA PHE A 193 8.10 -7.61 -2.28
C PHE A 193 6.65 -7.10 -2.48
N GLY A 194 5.84 -7.79 -3.29
CA GLY A 194 4.40 -7.51 -3.46
C GLY A 194 3.91 -7.27 -4.89
N ALA A 195 2.74 -6.64 -5.02
CA ALA A 195 1.85 -6.72 -6.20
C ALA A 195 2.44 -6.31 -7.57
N GLU A 196 3.49 -5.49 -7.59
CA GLU A 196 4.15 -5.07 -8.85
C GLU A 196 5.37 -5.92 -9.22
N GLN A 197 5.78 -6.83 -8.34
CA GLN A 197 6.92 -7.70 -8.57
C GLN A 197 6.43 -9.05 -9.11
N MET A 198 7.07 -9.53 -10.18
CA MET A 198 6.88 -10.89 -10.71
C MET A 198 6.95 -11.93 -9.59
N ASP A 199 6.46 -13.15 -9.86
CA ASP A 199 6.58 -14.29 -8.96
C ASP A 199 7.96 -14.34 -8.31
N ARG A 200 8.00 -14.04 -7.01
CA ARG A 200 9.23 -13.92 -6.24
C ARG A 200 9.09 -14.81 -5.02
N ARG A 201 10.04 -15.71 -4.88
CA ARG A 201 10.21 -16.53 -3.69
C ARG A 201 11.62 -16.35 -3.21
N PHE A 202 11.77 -16.05 -1.94
CA PHE A 202 13.08 -15.95 -1.35
C PHE A 202 13.05 -16.34 0.12
N THR A 203 14.22 -16.76 0.59
CA THR A 203 14.44 -17.08 2.00
C THR A 203 15.40 -16.07 2.60
N ILE A 204 15.20 -15.78 3.88
CA ILE A 204 16.07 -14.95 4.71
C ILE A 204 16.59 -15.82 5.84
N ASP A 205 17.92 -15.90 5.96
CA ASP A 205 18.59 -16.55 7.07
C ASP A 205 18.86 -15.52 8.18
N MET A 206 18.30 -15.74 9.36
CA MET A 206 18.54 -14.93 10.55
C MET A 206 19.44 -15.70 11.52
N GLY A 207 20.71 -15.81 11.13
CA GLY A 207 21.67 -16.66 11.82
C GLY A 207 21.33 -18.15 11.69
N ASP A 208 21.61 -18.92 12.74
CA ASP A 208 21.39 -20.37 12.80
C ASP A 208 20.06 -20.78 13.44
N LYS A 209 19.28 -19.81 13.95
CA LYS A 209 18.10 -20.07 14.78
C LYS A 209 16.78 -20.02 14.05
N CYS A 210 16.66 -19.16 13.03
CA CYS A 210 15.43 -19.09 12.25
C CYS A 210 15.68 -18.66 10.80
N ARG A 211 14.79 -19.11 9.94
CA ARG A 211 14.72 -18.71 8.53
C ARG A 211 13.31 -18.22 8.23
N LEU A 212 13.19 -17.21 7.39
CA LEU A 212 11.91 -16.73 6.89
C LEU A 212 11.78 -17.10 5.42
N ALA A 213 10.61 -17.52 4.99
CA ALA A 213 10.27 -17.73 3.59
C ALA A 213 9.18 -16.75 3.18
N VAL A 214 9.48 -15.93 2.18
CA VAL A 214 8.54 -14.98 1.58
C VAL A 214 8.16 -15.51 0.21
N ASN A 215 6.87 -15.74 -0.01
CA ASN A 215 6.35 -16.20 -1.28
C ASN A 215 5.35 -15.17 -1.81
N ASN A 216 5.66 -14.56 -2.96
CA ASN A 216 4.75 -13.73 -3.72
C ASN A 216 4.31 -14.50 -4.98
N VAL A 217 3.02 -14.80 -5.08
CA VAL A 217 2.42 -15.55 -6.19
C VAL A 217 1.40 -14.67 -6.89
N VAL A 218 1.62 -14.39 -8.17
CA VAL A 218 0.71 -13.64 -9.03
C VAL A 218 -0.08 -14.63 -9.87
N THR A 219 -1.37 -14.77 -9.58
CA THR A 219 -2.23 -15.73 -10.31
C THR A 219 -2.79 -15.15 -11.60
N ARG A 220 -3.04 -13.85 -11.62
CA ARG A 220 -3.48 -13.06 -12.79
C ARG A 220 -3.19 -11.57 -12.52
N PRO A 221 -3.16 -10.71 -13.54
CA PRO A 221 -3.07 -9.26 -13.32
C PRO A 221 -4.12 -8.78 -12.31
N GLY A 222 -3.68 -8.04 -11.29
CA GLY A 222 -4.55 -7.56 -10.20
C GLY A 222 -4.85 -8.59 -9.10
N ASN A 223 -4.36 -9.83 -9.20
CA ASN A 223 -4.46 -10.83 -8.14
C ASN A 223 -3.08 -11.40 -7.76
N SER A 224 -2.64 -11.11 -6.55
CA SER A 224 -1.44 -11.71 -5.97
C SER A 224 -1.70 -12.18 -4.55
N SER A 225 -0.87 -13.10 -4.06
CA SER A 225 -0.87 -13.52 -2.66
C SER A 225 0.57 -13.51 -2.16
N ILE A 226 0.78 -12.84 -1.03
CA ILE A 226 2.04 -12.83 -0.29
C ILE A 226 1.84 -13.69 0.94
N THR A 227 2.66 -14.72 1.10
CA THR A 227 2.75 -15.47 2.36
C THR A 227 4.12 -15.29 2.98
N ILE A 228 4.13 -15.18 4.30
CA ILE A 228 5.34 -15.12 5.11
C ILE A 228 5.29 -16.29 6.08
N ASP A 229 6.24 -17.20 5.92
CA ASP A 229 6.34 -18.42 6.72
C ASP A 229 7.64 -18.37 7.56
N LEU A 230 7.52 -18.58 8.86
CA LEU A 230 8.62 -18.73 9.81
C LEU A 230 9.05 -20.21 9.87
N LEU A 231 10.34 -20.43 9.63
CA LEU A 231 10.97 -21.75 9.60
C LEU A 231 11.94 -21.88 10.77
N LEU A 232 11.53 -22.62 11.80
CA LEU A 232 12.35 -22.93 12.98
C LEU A 232 12.94 -24.34 12.86
N PRO A 233 14.22 -24.57 13.25
CA PRO A 233 14.84 -25.88 13.21
C PRO A 233 14.02 -26.94 13.97
N GLY A 234 13.73 -28.06 13.29
CA GLY A 234 12.99 -29.18 13.88
C GLY A 234 11.49 -28.93 14.12
N LYS A 235 10.94 -27.78 13.71
CA LYS A 235 9.51 -27.48 13.80
C LYS A 235 8.86 -27.44 12.41
N THR A 236 7.55 -27.60 12.37
CA THR A 236 6.77 -27.35 11.16
C THR A 236 6.78 -25.86 10.82
N PRO A 237 6.81 -25.47 9.53
CA PRO A 237 6.66 -24.08 9.11
C PRO A 237 5.42 -23.43 9.74
N GLU A 238 5.58 -22.23 10.29
CA GLU A 238 4.50 -21.43 10.88
C GLU A 238 4.17 -20.25 9.96
N ARG A 239 2.91 -20.12 9.56
CA ARG A 239 2.48 -19.00 8.71
C ARG A 239 2.17 -17.78 9.57
N ILE A 240 2.99 -16.74 9.45
CA ILE A 240 2.88 -15.53 10.28
C ILE A 240 2.19 -14.38 9.56
N GLY A 241 2.08 -14.43 8.22
CA GLY A 241 1.38 -13.41 7.44
C GLY A 241 0.81 -13.95 6.13
N VAL A 242 -0.40 -13.48 5.79
CA VAL A 242 -1.05 -13.69 4.49
C VAL A 242 -1.67 -12.38 4.03
N PHE A 243 -1.28 -11.95 2.83
CA PHE A 243 -1.80 -10.73 2.22
C PHE A 243 -2.24 -11.05 0.81
N GLU A 244 -3.50 -10.79 0.51
CA GLU A 244 -4.07 -11.05 -0.79
C GLU A 244 -4.39 -9.74 -1.47
N ALA A 245 -3.87 -9.56 -2.68
CA ALA A 245 -4.34 -8.55 -3.59
C ALA A 245 -5.47 -9.16 -4.41
N ARG A 246 -6.62 -8.49 -4.42
CA ARG A 246 -7.80 -8.90 -5.18
C ARG A 246 -8.41 -7.68 -5.82
N GLU A 247 -8.67 -7.77 -7.12
CA GLU A 247 -9.52 -6.81 -7.81
C GLU A 247 -10.86 -7.44 -8.14
N GLY A 248 -11.94 -6.77 -7.76
CA GLY A 248 -13.29 -7.28 -7.96
C GLY A 248 -14.33 -6.18 -8.10
N ARG A 249 -15.35 -6.46 -8.92
CA ARG A 249 -16.61 -5.72 -8.88
C ARG A 249 -17.33 -6.08 -7.58
N VAL A 250 -17.83 -5.07 -6.88
CA VAL A 250 -18.55 -5.23 -5.61
C VAL A 250 -19.95 -4.62 -5.68
N SER A 251 -20.76 -4.93 -4.67
CA SER A 251 -22.04 -4.24 -4.48
C SER A 251 -21.83 -2.81 -3.97
N LYS A 252 -22.81 -1.93 -4.18
CA LYS A 252 -22.79 -0.58 -3.61
C LYS A 252 -22.68 -0.62 -2.07
N SER A 253 -23.41 -1.52 -1.42
CA SER A 253 -23.39 -1.66 0.03
C SER A 253 -22.03 -2.12 0.56
N GLU A 254 -21.38 -3.06 -0.11
CA GLU A 254 -20.03 -3.52 0.25
C GLU A 254 -18.98 -2.42 0.08
N TYR A 255 -19.09 -1.65 -1.00
CA TYR A 255 -18.25 -0.46 -1.22
C TYR A 255 -18.42 0.56 -0.10
N GLN A 256 -19.67 0.93 0.22
CA GLN A 256 -19.96 1.89 1.28
C GLN A 256 -19.52 1.37 2.65
N HIS A 257 -19.75 0.09 2.96
CA HIS A 257 -19.26 -0.51 4.20
C HIS A 257 -17.73 -0.45 4.29
N THR A 258 -17.04 -0.70 3.18
CA THR A 258 -15.58 -0.71 3.14
C THR A 258 -14.98 0.68 3.30
N PHE A 259 -15.62 1.76 2.82
CA PHE A 259 -15.02 3.10 2.81
C PHE A 259 -15.71 4.13 3.72
N GLN A 260 -16.98 3.94 4.06
CA GLN A 260 -17.82 4.91 4.78
C GLN A 260 -18.17 4.47 6.20
N SER A 261 -18.06 3.19 6.55
CA SER A 261 -18.21 2.79 7.96
C SER A 261 -17.15 3.50 8.78
N PRO A 262 -17.49 4.31 9.80
CA PRO A 262 -16.51 4.78 10.76
C PRO A 262 -15.78 3.53 11.23
N SER A 263 -14.47 3.52 11.06
CA SER A 263 -13.63 2.42 11.53
C SER A 263 -13.92 2.27 13.01
N GLY A 264 -14.72 1.26 13.37
CA GLY A 264 -14.99 0.94 14.76
C GLY A 264 -13.65 0.77 15.47
N ASP A 265 -13.51 1.50 16.57
CA ASP A 265 -12.43 1.36 17.53
C ASP A 265 -12.35 -0.07 18.07
#